data_AF-A0A957UT45-F1
#
_entry.id   AF-A0A957UT45-F1
#
_cell.length_a   1.000
_cell.length_b   1.000
_cell.length_c   1.000
_cell.angle_alpha   90.00
_cell.angle_beta   90.00
_cell.angle_gamma   90.00
#
_symmetry.space_group_name_H-M   'P 1'
#
loop_
_entity.id
_entity.type
_entity.pdbx_description
1 polymer ?
#
loop_
_entity_poly.entity_id
_entity_poly.type
_entity_poly.pdbx_seq_one_letter_code
_entity_poly.pdbx_strand_id
1 'polypeptide(L)'
;MSRQFSRVWISILMLALLFSARLAAVSAQQRVECAADATVQPGDTLSLLAARLLGSAAAYPQIVAATNAKAADDGSYATIANPSVLGVGWKLCIPAADAPARAPANSTLQSTPTPSAPSAALPPTPMPTPTLTESQADQRQAESLPELRIDTMRKQRYPGSDLVIEQTLAPGANYSRSIVSYRSDGLKILALLTVPNGEKPATGWPVVIFNHGYIPPEIYRTTERYVAYVDGFARNGYIVLRSDYRGHGFSEGEAGSAYSAPDYTVDVLNAVAAVKRYPDADPNRIGMWGHSMGGSITLRTMVTTGDIKAGVIWAGVVATYADLFANWDSREAPWRERALRWRQLAFDAYGTPAENPTFWNAISPNSYLADLSGPIQLHHGTLDADVPLAYSQSLAQQIQAV
;
A
#
# COMPACT_ATOMS: atom_id res chain seq x y z
N MET A 1 -3.31 -82.81 10.05
CA MET A 1 -3.35 -82.75 8.57
C MET A 1 -3.73 -81.34 8.17
N SER A 2 -2.74 -80.46 8.00
CA SER A 2 -2.90 -79.04 7.71
C SER A 2 -2.60 -78.75 6.24
N ARG A 3 -3.54 -78.10 5.56
CA ARG A 3 -3.38 -77.48 4.25
C ARG A 3 -3.59 -75.97 4.41
N GLN A 4 -2.95 -75.22 3.51
CA GLN A 4 -2.95 -73.77 3.33
C GLN A 4 -1.87 -73.03 4.13
N PHE A 5 -0.75 -72.75 3.45
CA PHE A 5 -0.14 -71.43 3.28
C PHE A 5 1.17 -71.65 2.51
N SER A 6 1.11 -71.54 1.18
CA SER A 6 2.27 -71.55 0.31
C SER A 6 2.03 -70.55 -0.82
N ARG A 7 3.09 -69.82 -1.18
CA ARG A 7 3.26 -68.97 -2.38
C ARG A 7 2.99 -67.47 -2.24
N VAL A 8 3.78 -66.77 -1.40
CA VAL A 8 4.12 -65.34 -1.63
C VAL A 8 5.55 -65.06 -1.18
N TRP A 9 6.53 -65.84 -1.60
CA TRP A 9 7.96 -65.46 -1.51
C TRP A 9 8.65 -66.14 -2.68
N ILE A 10 9.55 -65.44 -3.38
CA ILE A 10 10.26 -65.84 -4.62
C ILE A 10 9.53 -65.46 -5.92
N SER A 11 9.44 -64.15 -6.22
CA SER A 11 9.26 -63.62 -7.60
C SER A 11 9.83 -62.19 -7.81
N ILE A 12 10.64 -61.64 -6.89
CA ILE A 12 11.19 -60.27 -7.01
C ILE A 12 12.71 -60.29 -7.15
N LEU A 13 13.25 -61.27 -7.89
CA LEU A 13 14.71 -61.35 -8.10
C LEU A 13 15.05 -61.92 -9.48
N MET A 14 14.37 -61.47 -10.54
CA MET A 14 14.78 -61.75 -11.92
C MET A 14 14.05 -60.83 -12.94
N LEU A 15 14.12 -59.51 -12.74
CA LEU A 15 13.80 -58.53 -13.78
C LEU A 15 14.67 -57.28 -13.66
N ALA A 16 15.96 -57.49 -13.38
CA ALA A 16 16.96 -56.44 -13.23
C ALA A 16 18.14 -56.73 -14.17
N LEU A 17 17.87 -56.96 -15.45
CA LEU A 17 18.86 -56.94 -16.55
C LEU A 17 18.09 -57.03 -17.87
N LEU A 18 18.37 -56.08 -18.78
CA LEU A 18 17.81 -55.86 -20.13
C LEU A 18 16.68 -54.82 -20.24
N PHE A 19 17.03 -53.54 -20.03
CA PHE A 19 16.74 -52.48 -21.02
C PHE A 19 17.76 -51.36 -20.84
N SER A 20 18.96 -51.61 -21.37
CA SER A 20 19.97 -50.60 -21.60
C SER A 20 19.55 -49.74 -22.81
N ALA A 21 19.80 -48.44 -22.68
CA ALA A 21 19.89 -47.42 -23.75
C ALA A 21 18.63 -46.61 -24.09
N ARG A 22 18.85 -45.28 -24.07
CA ARG A 22 18.05 -44.13 -24.57
C ARG A 22 17.02 -43.60 -23.55
N LEU A 23 17.08 -42.37 -23.05
CA LEU A 23 17.83 -41.17 -23.42
C LEU A 23 18.35 -40.46 -22.16
N ALA A 24 19.64 -40.13 -22.16
CA ALA A 24 20.10 -38.88 -21.59
C ALA A 24 19.47 -37.75 -22.42
N ALA A 25 18.36 -37.20 -21.96
CA ALA A 25 17.98 -35.84 -22.27
C ALA A 25 18.34 -35.03 -21.03
N VAL A 26 19.62 -34.66 -20.97
CA VAL A 26 20.08 -33.45 -20.29
C VAL A 26 19.05 -32.38 -20.65
N SER A 27 18.37 -31.80 -19.65
CA SER A 27 17.66 -30.55 -19.88
C SER A 27 18.73 -29.56 -20.31
N ALA A 28 18.81 -29.28 -21.60
CA ALA A 28 19.53 -28.12 -22.08
C ALA A 28 18.79 -26.93 -21.46
N GLN A 29 19.27 -26.45 -20.32
CA GLN A 29 18.93 -25.14 -19.80
C GLN A 29 19.21 -24.20 -20.96
N GLN A 30 18.15 -23.64 -21.55
CA GLN A 30 18.26 -22.78 -22.71
C GLN A 30 19.09 -21.58 -22.25
N ARG A 31 20.36 -21.54 -22.66
CA ARG A 31 21.27 -20.44 -22.31
C ARG A 31 20.60 -19.15 -22.76
N VAL A 32 20.34 -18.25 -21.81
CA VAL A 32 19.77 -16.94 -22.12
C VAL A 32 20.87 -16.15 -22.82
N GLU A 33 20.78 -16.05 -24.14
CA GLU A 33 21.63 -15.14 -24.92
C GLU A 33 21.08 -13.72 -24.77
N CYS A 34 21.95 -12.81 -24.35
CA CYS A 34 21.63 -11.38 -24.30
C CYS A 34 21.54 -10.87 -25.73
N ALA A 35 20.43 -10.24 -26.08
CA ALA A 35 20.30 -9.53 -27.35
C ALA A 35 21.20 -8.27 -27.35
N ALA A 36 21.41 -7.66 -26.18
CA ALA A 36 22.36 -6.58 -25.98
C ALA A 36 22.84 -6.50 -24.53
N ASP A 37 23.97 -5.81 -24.33
CA ASP A 37 24.49 -5.46 -23.01
C ASP A 37 24.20 -3.98 -22.72
N ALA A 38 23.80 -3.66 -21.49
CA ALA A 38 23.60 -2.29 -21.04
C ALA A 38 24.39 -2.00 -19.76
N THR A 39 25.04 -0.84 -19.66
CA THR A 39 25.72 -0.41 -18.44
C THR A 39 24.90 0.65 -17.73
N VAL A 40 24.56 0.42 -16.46
CA VAL A 40 23.78 1.36 -15.64
C VAL A 40 24.51 2.69 -15.47
N GLN A 41 23.84 3.79 -15.79
CA GLN A 41 24.32 5.16 -15.59
C GLN A 41 23.65 5.80 -14.36
N PRO A 42 24.23 6.89 -13.80
CA PRO A 42 23.56 7.65 -12.74
C PRO A 42 22.16 8.11 -13.16
N GLY A 43 21.16 7.81 -12.34
CA GLY A 43 19.75 8.16 -12.59
C GLY A 43 18.96 7.13 -13.42
N ASP A 44 19.60 6.06 -13.90
CA ASP A 44 18.88 4.95 -14.53
C ASP A 44 18.03 4.19 -13.49
N THR A 45 16.85 3.76 -13.91
CA THR A 45 16.05 2.75 -13.22
C THR A 45 15.75 1.60 -14.17
N LEU A 46 15.46 0.40 -13.65
CA LEU A 46 15.14 -0.74 -14.52
C LEU A 46 13.90 -0.47 -15.39
N SER A 47 12.92 0.26 -14.88
CA SER A 47 11.72 0.65 -15.64
C SER A 47 12.05 1.64 -16.75
N LEU A 48 12.97 2.59 -16.53
CA LEU A 48 13.45 3.50 -17.58
C LEU A 48 14.27 2.76 -18.64
N LEU A 49 15.13 1.84 -18.20
CA LEU A 49 15.91 0.98 -19.09
C LEU A 49 15.00 0.05 -19.92
N ALA A 50 13.96 -0.52 -19.31
CA ALA A 50 12.98 -1.35 -20.00
C ALA A 50 12.09 -0.57 -20.97
N ALA A 51 11.65 0.64 -20.59
CA ALA A 51 10.95 1.53 -21.51
C ALA A 51 11.81 1.87 -22.73
N ARG A 52 13.10 2.16 -22.49
CA ARG A 52 14.05 2.55 -23.54
C ARG A 52 14.46 1.38 -24.44
N LEU A 53 14.68 0.19 -23.87
CA LEU A 53 15.34 -0.93 -24.56
C LEU A 53 14.38 -2.05 -24.96
N LEU A 54 13.24 -2.18 -24.28
CA LEU A 54 12.20 -3.18 -24.54
C LEU A 54 10.85 -2.56 -24.93
N GLY A 55 10.77 -1.23 -25.06
CA GLY A 55 9.57 -0.51 -25.46
C GLY A 55 8.45 -0.45 -24.41
N SER A 56 8.67 -0.97 -23.21
CA SER A 56 7.69 -0.95 -22.12
C SER A 56 8.37 -0.89 -20.75
N ALA A 57 7.99 0.11 -19.94
CA ALA A 57 8.46 0.23 -18.57
C ALA A 57 8.08 -1.00 -17.72
N ALA A 58 6.92 -1.61 -18.00
CA ALA A 58 6.44 -2.80 -17.30
C ALA A 58 7.23 -4.07 -17.65
N ALA A 59 8.07 -4.04 -18.70
CA ALA A 59 8.90 -5.18 -19.10
C ALA A 59 10.20 -5.29 -18.28
N TYR A 60 10.44 -4.40 -17.31
CA TYR A 60 11.66 -4.43 -16.49
C TYR A 60 11.93 -5.77 -15.77
N PRO A 61 10.92 -6.59 -15.36
CA PRO A 61 11.19 -7.91 -14.79
C PRO A 61 11.94 -8.83 -15.76
N GLN A 62 11.83 -8.61 -17.07
CA GLN A 62 12.56 -9.38 -18.10
C GLN A 62 14.06 -9.07 -18.06
N ILE A 63 14.44 -7.80 -17.86
CA ILE A 63 15.85 -7.40 -17.70
C ILE A 63 16.44 -7.99 -16.43
N VAL A 64 15.67 -8.01 -15.33
CA VAL A 64 16.10 -8.65 -14.06
C VAL A 64 16.34 -10.14 -14.27
N ALA A 65 15.37 -10.84 -14.86
CA ALA A 65 15.45 -12.27 -15.10
C ALA A 65 16.63 -12.62 -16.02
N ALA A 66 16.80 -11.89 -17.12
CA ALA A 66 17.88 -12.12 -18.08
C ALA A 66 19.26 -11.79 -17.50
N THR A 67 19.40 -10.68 -16.76
CA THR A 67 20.69 -10.30 -16.15
C THR A 67 21.10 -11.30 -15.07
N ASN A 68 20.18 -11.73 -14.21
CA ASN A 68 20.49 -12.71 -13.18
C ASN A 68 20.78 -14.09 -13.78
N ALA A 69 20.08 -14.48 -14.84
CA ALA A 69 20.38 -15.71 -15.59
C ALA A 69 21.77 -15.64 -16.23
N LYS A 70 22.15 -14.49 -16.80
CA LYS A 70 23.47 -14.30 -17.41
C LYS A 70 24.60 -14.22 -16.38
N ALA A 71 24.36 -13.56 -15.23
CA ALA A 71 25.30 -13.46 -14.12
C ALA A 71 25.65 -14.83 -13.50
N ALA A 72 24.75 -15.82 -13.64
CA ALA A 72 25.02 -17.20 -13.24
C ALA A 72 26.06 -17.90 -14.14
N ASP A 73 26.16 -17.50 -15.42
CA ASP A 73 27.11 -18.06 -16.39
C ASP A 73 28.36 -17.17 -16.59
N ASP A 74 28.24 -15.86 -16.40
CA ASP A 74 29.28 -14.85 -16.61
C ASP A 74 29.22 -13.79 -15.50
N GLY A 75 30.18 -13.85 -14.57
CA GLY A 75 30.26 -12.96 -13.41
C GLY A 75 30.55 -11.48 -13.73
N SER A 76 30.71 -11.09 -15.00
CA SER A 76 30.78 -9.68 -15.40
C SER A 76 29.42 -8.98 -15.39
N TYR A 77 28.31 -9.73 -15.37
CA TYR A 77 26.95 -9.18 -15.24
C TYR A 77 26.52 -9.06 -13.78
N ALA A 78 25.64 -8.10 -13.50
CA ALA A 78 25.21 -7.80 -12.14
C ALA A 78 24.14 -8.77 -11.63
N THR A 79 24.26 -9.19 -10.37
CA THR A 79 23.18 -9.92 -9.68
C THR A 79 22.22 -8.94 -9.03
N ILE A 80 21.05 -8.74 -9.63
CA ILE A 80 19.99 -7.87 -9.14
C ILE A 80 19.13 -8.63 -8.12
N ALA A 81 19.42 -8.44 -6.83
CA ALA A 81 18.60 -8.97 -5.74
C ALA A 81 17.39 -8.09 -5.41
N ASN A 82 17.52 -6.77 -5.57
CA ASN A 82 16.44 -5.80 -5.42
C ASN A 82 16.31 -4.96 -6.70
N PRO A 83 15.23 -5.12 -7.48
CA PRO A 83 15.02 -4.35 -8.71
C PRO A 83 14.95 -2.83 -8.54
N SER A 84 14.78 -2.34 -7.31
CA SER A 84 14.74 -0.91 -6.98
C SER A 84 16.12 -0.29 -6.73
N VAL A 85 17.18 -1.10 -6.72
CA VAL A 85 18.55 -0.64 -6.45
C VAL A 85 19.46 -1.11 -7.57
N LEU A 86 19.95 -0.15 -8.36
CA LEU A 86 20.96 -0.39 -9.38
C LEU A 86 22.25 0.33 -9.01
N GLY A 87 23.36 -0.41 -9.03
CA GLY A 87 24.68 0.21 -8.94
C GLY A 87 25.08 0.81 -10.28
N VAL A 88 25.56 2.04 -10.27
CA VAL A 88 26.18 2.67 -11.45
C VAL A 88 27.37 1.82 -11.89
N GLY A 89 27.49 1.57 -13.20
CA GLY A 89 28.51 0.72 -13.80
C GLY A 89 28.13 -0.76 -13.89
N TRP A 90 26.97 -1.16 -13.35
CA TRP A 90 26.49 -2.55 -13.48
C TRP A 90 26.23 -2.90 -14.94
N LYS A 91 26.73 -4.07 -15.36
CA LYS A 91 26.45 -4.63 -16.69
C LYS A 91 25.19 -5.49 -16.63
N LEU A 92 24.21 -5.15 -17.45
CA LEU A 92 22.90 -5.77 -17.54
C LEU A 92 22.76 -6.53 -18.86
N CYS A 93 22.08 -7.67 -18.81
CA CYS A 93 21.71 -8.45 -19.98
C CYS A 93 20.31 -8.02 -20.42
N ILE A 94 20.19 -7.53 -21.66
CA ILE A 94 18.91 -7.16 -22.24
C ILE A 94 18.42 -8.32 -23.10
N PRO A 95 17.29 -8.96 -22.74
CA PRO A 95 16.76 -10.07 -23.54
C PRO A 95 16.18 -9.55 -24.85
N ALA A 96 16.06 -10.43 -25.84
CA ALA A 96 15.23 -10.15 -27.00
C ALA A 96 13.78 -9.89 -26.54
N ALA A 97 13.13 -8.87 -27.07
CA ALA A 97 11.77 -8.52 -26.67
C ALA A 97 10.78 -9.59 -27.16
N ASP A 98 10.28 -10.43 -26.26
CA ASP A 98 9.18 -11.36 -26.54
C ASP A 98 7.84 -10.80 -26.01
N ALA A 99 6.81 -10.89 -26.85
CA ALA A 99 5.44 -10.45 -26.61
C ALA A 99 4.80 -11.07 -25.32
N PRO A 100 3.75 -10.48 -24.72
CA PRO A 100 3.54 -10.57 -23.27
C PRO A 100 3.00 -11.92 -22.72
N ALA A 101 3.80 -12.45 -21.77
CA ALA A 101 3.56 -13.10 -20.46
C ALA A 101 2.59 -14.29 -20.23
N ARG A 102 3.09 -15.29 -19.48
CA ARG A 102 2.33 -16.01 -18.42
C ARG A 102 3.28 -16.53 -17.31
N ALA A 103 2.89 -16.33 -16.04
CA ALA A 103 3.59 -16.71 -14.78
C ALA A 103 3.37 -18.22 -14.41
N PRO A 104 3.80 -18.79 -13.24
CA PRO A 104 4.48 -18.23 -12.03
C PRO A 104 5.53 -19.18 -11.33
N ALA A 105 5.98 -18.75 -10.13
CA ALA A 105 6.23 -19.55 -8.89
C ALA A 105 7.68 -19.86 -8.39
N ASN A 106 8.03 -19.16 -7.30
CA ASN A 106 8.58 -19.58 -5.99
C ASN A 106 9.64 -20.71 -5.82
N SER A 107 10.76 -20.31 -5.20
CA SER A 107 11.28 -20.77 -3.89
C SER A 107 12.67 -21.42 -3.84
N THR A 108 13.54 -20.73 -3.08
CA THR A 108 14.56 -21.18 -2.10
C THR A 108 15.62 -22.25 -2.43
N LEU A 109 16.88 -21.92 -2.14
CA LEU A 109 17.74 -22.49 -1.07
C LEU A 109 19.20 -22.02 -1.29
N GLN A 110 19.75 -21.23 -0.35
CA GLN A 110 20.80 -21.64 0.59
C GLN A 110 22.11 -22.16 -0.02
N SER A 111 23.20 -21.41 0.21
CA SER A 111 24.51 -21.98 0.57
C SER A 111 25.43 -20.95 1.22
N THR A 112 25.89 -21.27 2.41
CA THR A 112 27.05 -20.73 3.16
C THR A 112 28.28 -21.63 2.94
N PRO A 113 29.47 -21.33 3.51
CA PRO A 113 30.25 -20.08 3.57
C PRO A 113 31.70 -20.30 3.04
N THR A 114 32.58 -19.28 2.90
CA THR A 114 33.75 -18.96 3.78
C THR A 114 34.90 -18.43 2.88
N PRO A 115 35.95 -17.72 3.34
CA PRO A 115 36.03 -16.50 4.18
C PRO A 115 36.77 -15.32 3.48
N SER A 116 36.56 -14.09 3.93
CA SER A 116 37.59 -13.03 3.97
C SER A 116 37.22 -11.98 5.02
N ALA A 117 38.20 -11.58 5.84
CA ALA A 117 38.08 -10.68 6.99
C ALA A 117 38.91 -9.39 6.74
N PRO A 118 38.88 -8.37 7.63
CA PRO A 118 37.86 -7.32 7.61
C PRO A 118 38.46 -5.91 7.45
N SER A 119 37.70 -4.97 6.90
CA SER A 119 37.96 -3.53 7.01
C SER A 119 36.77 -2.89 7.71
N ALA A 120 37.02 -2.25 8.86
CA ALA A 120 36.00 -1.76 9.77
C ALA A 120 35.49 -0.38 9.36
N ALA A 121 34.24 -0.34 8.88
CA ALA A 121 33.39 0.86 8.89
C ALA A 121 32.02 0.42 9.45
N LEU A 122 31.59 1.04 10.55
CA LEU A 122 30.37 0.67 11.27
C LEU A 122 29.12 0.95 10.41
N PRO A 123 28.29 -0.06 10.10
CA PRO A 123 26.99 0.15 9.49
C PRO A 123 25.98 0.69 10.53
N PRO A 124 24.99 1.51 10.13
CA PRO A 124 23.89 1.87 11.01
C PRO A 124 23.13 0.61 11.41
N THR A 125 22.92 0.43 12.70
CA THR A 125 22.11 -0.65 13.28
C THR A 125 20.68 -0.58 12.71
N PRO A 126 20.19 -1.61 12.00
CA PRO A 126 18.75 -1.73 11.79
C PRO A 126 18.14 -2.04 13.16
N MET A 127 17.37 -1.10 13.70
CA MET A 127 16.52 -1.42 14.85
C MET A 127 15.53 -2.50 14.40
N PRO A 128 15.40 -3.63 15.12
CA PRO A 128 14.34 -4.57 14.85
C PRO A 128 13.02 -3.93 15.30
N THR A 129 12.22 -3.46 14.34
CA THR A 129 10.78 -3.33 14.57
C THR A 129 10.24 -4.76 14.69
N PRO A 130 9.63 -5.17 15.82
CA PRO A 130 9.07 -6.50 15.91
C PRO A 130 7.91 -6.64 14.92
N THR A 131 8.14 -7.37 13.83
CA THR A 131 7.08 -7.78 12.91
C THR A 131 6.15 -8.73 13.67
N LEU A 132 4.88 -8.36 13.78
CA LEU A 132 3.88 -9.22 14.40
C LEU A 132 3.69 -10.50 13.61
N THR A 133 3.39 -11.59 14.32
CA THR A 133 2.76 -12.74 13.67
C THR A 133 1.37 -12.33 13.15
N GLU A 134 0.92 -12.93 12.05
CA GLU A 134 -0.41 -12.67 11.46
C GLU A 134 -1.54 -12.81 12.51
N SER A 135 -1.41 -13.77 13.42
CA SER A 135 -2.34 -13.95 14.55
C SER A 135 -2.37 -12.78 15.54
N GLN A 136 -1.25 -12.12 15.79
CA GLN A 136 -1.16 -10.97 16.71
C GLN A 136 -1.60 -9.67 16.04
N ALA A 137 -1.38 -9.53 14.73
CA ALA A 137 -1.90 -8.41 13.94
C ALA A 137 -3.43 -8.42 13.93
N ASP A 138 -4.02 -9.60 13.73
CA ASP A 138 -5.48 -9.75 13.68
C ASP A 138 -6.13 -9.55 15.05
N GLN A 139 -5.50 -10.01 16.14
CA GLN A 139 -5.96 -9.75 17.51
C GLN A 139 -5.92 -8.25 17.85
N ARG A 140 -4.83 -7.55 17.49
CA ARG A 140 -4.76 -6.10 17.69
C ARG A 140 -5.86 -5.35 16.94
N GLN A 141 -6.21 -5.75 15.73
CA GLN A 141 -7.30 -5.11 14.98
C GLN A 141 -8.64 -5.25 15.70
N ALA A 142 -8.98 -6.44 16.19
CA ALA A 142 -10.21 -6.64 16.96
C ALA A 142 -10.21 -5.84 18.27
N GLU A 143 -9.08 -5.81 18.98
CA GLU A 143 -8.91 -5.05 20.24
C GLU A 143 -8.97 -3.52 20.02
N SER A 144 -8.67 -3.04 18.81
CA SER A 144 -8.68 -1.61 18.47
C SER A 144 -10.08 -1.03 18.15
N LEU A 145 -11.10 -1.88 17.98
CA LEU A 145 -12.44 -1.41 17.59
C LEU A 145 -13.08 -0.40 18.56
N PRO A 146 -12.91 -0.50 19.89
CA PRO A 146 -13.40 0.53 20.82
C PRO A 146 -12.72 1.89 20.61
N GLU A 147 -11.51 1.94 20.06
CA GLU A 147 -10.78 3.18 19.76
C GLU A 147 -11.35 3.90 18.53
N LEU A 148 -12.04 3.16 17.64
CA LEU A 148 -12.76 3.73 16.49
C LEU A 148 -14.03 4.50 16.85
N ARG A 149 -14.48 4.43 18.11
CA ARG A 149 -15.69 5.14 18.54
C ARG A 149 -15.49 6.64 18.33
N ILE A 150 -16.44 7.29 17.67
CA ILE A 150 -16.32 8.71 17.34
C ILE A 150 -16.20 9.56 18.61
N ASP A 151 -16.88 9.17 19.69
CA ASP A 151 -16.78 9.87 20.97
C ASP A 151 -15.40 9.70 21.64
N THR A 152 -14.75 8.55 21.47
CA THR A 152 -13.36 8.32 21.90
C THR A 152 -12.41 9.19 21.09
N MET A 153 -12.53 9.16 19.75
CA MET A 153 -11.66 9.93 18.85
C MET A 153 -11.78 11.44 19.11
N ARG A 154 -13.00 11.96 19.34
CA ARG A 154 -13.22 13.38 19.69
C ARG A 154 -12.56 13.82 21.00
N LYS A 155 -12.34 12.89 21.95
CA LYS A 155 -11.69 13.17 23.24
C LYS A 155 -10.16 13.06 23.16
N GLN A 156 -9.64 12.35 22.16
CA GLN A 156 -8.21 12.18 21.94
C GLN A 156 -7.57 13.50 21.49
N ARG A 157 -6.28 13.67 21.80
CA ARG A 157 -5.48 14.79 21.30
C ARG A 157 -4.69 14.37 20.06
N TYR A 158 -4.69 15.23 19.06
CA TYR A 158 -3.90 15.10 17.83
C TYR A 158 -2.95 16.30 17.74
N PRO A 159 -1.80 16.27 18.43
CA PRO A 159 -0.93 17.43 18.55
C PRO A 159 -0.24 17.82 17.22
N GLY A 160 -0.17 16.88 16.27
CA GLY A 160 0.64 17.03 15.06
C GLY A 160 2.13 17.22 15.38
N SER A 161 2.88 17.63 14.38
CA SER A 161 4.27 18.09 14.50
C SER A 161 4.55 19.12 13.43
N ASP A 162 5.74 19.74 13.44
CA ASP A 162 6.19 20.46 12.26
C ASP A 162 6.42 19.48 11.10
N LEU A 163 6.17 19.95 9.87
CA LEU A 163 6.51 19.20 8.66
C LEU A 163 8.01 19.30 8.41
N VAL A 164 8.69 18.16 8.33
CA VAL A 164 10.13 18.10 8.03
C VAL A 164 10.33 17.72 6.57
N ILE A 165 11.09 18.50 5.80
CA ILE A 165 11.42 18.14 4.42
C ILE A 165 12.47 17.03 4.42
N GLU A 166 12.08 15.86 3.94
CA GLU A 166 12.95 14.68 3.82
C GLU A 166 13.64 14.64 2.45
N GLN A 167 12.92 15.06 1.40
CA GLN A 167 13.44 15.11 0.03
C GLN A 167 12.75 16.21 -0.78
N THR A 168 13.55 17.06 -1.43
CA THR A 168 13.03 17.98 -2.46
C THR A 168 12.92 17.26 -3.79
N LEU A 169 11.78 17.40 -4.46
CA LEU A 169 11.51 16.78 -5.77
C LEU A 169 11.57 17.82 -6.88
N ALA A 170 11.61 17.36 -8.14
CA ALA A 170 11.44 18.25 -9.29
C ALA A 170 10.10 18.99 -9.18
N PRO A 171 10.07 20.32 -9.38
CA PRO A 171 8.85 21.10 -9.25
C PRO A 171 7.83 20.74 -10.34
N GLY A 172 6.56 21.06 -10.07
CA GLY A 172 5.52 21.07 -11.10
C GLY A 172 5.52 22.36 -11.90
N ALA A 173 4.44 22.60 -12.66
CA ALA A 173 4.36 23.76 -13.57
C ALA A 173 4.42 25.12 -12.82
N ASN A 174 3.73 25.23 -11.69
CA ASN A 174 3.62 26.45 -10.89
C ASN A 174 3.56 26.13 -9.38
N TYR A 175 4.20 25.04 -8.95
CA TYR A 175 4.23 24.62 -7.56
C TYR A 175 5.51 23.83 -7.25
N SER A 176 5.97 23.91 -6.01
CA SER A 176 7.08 23.10 -5.49
C SER A 176 6.58 21.75 -4.96
N ARG A 177 7.47 20.77 -4.93
CA ARG A 177 7.16 19.39 -4.49
C ARG A 177 8.23 18.89 -3.54
N SER A 178 7.81 18.24 -2.46
CA SER A 178 8.71 17.58 -1.52
C SER A 178 8.07 16.34 -0.92
N ILE A 179 8.89 15.37 -0.53
CA ILE A 179 8.51 14.39 0.47
C ILE A 179 8.79 15.01 1.82
N VAL A 180 7.77 15.05 2.67
CA VAL A 180 7.86 15.56 4.04
C VAL A 180 7.51 14.45 5.02
N SER A 181 7.87 14.64 6.29
CA SER A 181 7.41 13.80 7.39
C SER A 181 6.71 14.59 8.48
N TYR A 182 5.84 13.90 9.22
CA TYR A 182 5.19 14.37 10.44
C TYR A 182 5.06 13.23 11.46
N ARG A 183 4.71 13.55 12.71
CA ARG A 183 4.55 12.57 13.79
C ARG A 183 3.10 12.17 14.03
N SER A 184 2.88 10.88 14.25
CA SER A 184 1.60 10.30 14.64
C SER A 184 1.85 9.07 15.52
N ASP A 185 1.31 9.04 16.75
CA ASP A 185 1.54 7.97 17.73
C ASP A 185 3.03 7.60 17.94
N GLY A 186 3.90 8.60 17.90
CA GLY A 186 5.36 8.41 17.98
C GLY A 186 6.04 7.95 16.69
N LEU A 187 5.27 7.56 15.67
CA LEU A 187 5.75 7.13 14.36
C LEU A 187 6.05 8.34 13.47
N LYS A 188 7.08 8.20 12.62
CA LYS A 188 7.35 9.10 11.49
C LYS A 188 6.51 8.67 10.28
N ILE A 189 5.56 9.52 9.89
CA ILE A 189 4.70 9.30 8.73
C ILE A 189 5.16 10.20 7.59
N LEU A 190 5.38 9.64 6.41
CA LEU A 190 5.72 10.40 5.22
C LEU A 190 4.48 10.90 4.49
N ALA A 191 4.66 11.97 3.72
CA ALA A 191 3.65 12.55 2.87
C ALA A 191 4.28 13.22 1.65
N LEU A 192 3.55 13.24 0.53
CA LEU A 192 3.82 14.17 -0.56
C LEU A 192 3.23 15.54 -0.21
N LEU A 193 4.09 16.56 -0.16
CA LEU A 193 3.70 17.96 -0.04
C LEU A 193 3.86 18.65 -1.39
N THR A 194 2.84 19.40 -1.77
CA THR A 194 2.92 20.38 -2.87
C THR A 194 2.53 21.75 -2.37
N VAL A 195 3.26 22.78 -2.79
CA VAL A 195 3.02 24.17 -2.38
C VAL A 195 2.98 25.06 -3.61
N PRO A 196 1.88 25.78 -3.87
CA PRO A 196 1.79 26.70 -5.00
C PRO A 196 2.88 27.78 -4.96
N ASN A 197 3.38 28.13 -6.14
CA ASN A 197 4.27 29.27 -6.32
C ASN A 197 3.44 30.54 -6.57
N GLY A 198 4.03 31.71 -6.30
CA GLY A 198 3.41 33.01 -6.60
C GLY A 198 2.93 33.73 -5.34
N GLU A 199 2.05 34.70 -5.54
CA GLU A 199 1.51 35.53 -4.45
C GLU A 199 0.50 34.73 -3.62
N LYS A 200 0.92 34.34 -2.41
CA LYS A 200 0.09 33.66 -1.42
C LYS A 200 -1.00 34.62 -0.91
N PRO A 201 -2.25 34.16 -0.69
CA PRO A 201 -3.25 34.96 0.02
C PRO A 201 -2.73 35.43 1.38
N ALA A 202 -3.22 36.57 1.87
CA ALA A 202 -2.77 37.14 3.14
C ALA A 202 -2.90 36.19 4.34
N THR A 203 -3.86 35.26 4.30
CA THR A 203 -4.11 34.26 5.34
C THR A 203 -3.34 32.95 5.15
N GLY A 204 -2.65 32.78 4.03
CA GLY A 204 -2.02 31.52 3.62
C GLY A 204 -2.72 30.84 2.43
N TRP A 205 -2.11 29.79 1.89
CA TRP A 205 -2.73 28.96 0.86
C TRP A 205 -3.81 28.06 1.48
N PRO A 206 -4.99 27.89 0.84
CA PRO A 206 -5.92 26.86 1.24
C PRO A 206 -5.28 25.46 1.08
N VAL A 207 -5.70 24.52 1.91
CA VAL A 207 -5.11 23.18 1.97
C VAL A 207 -6.13 22.12 1.54
N VAL A 208 -5.66 21.13 0.78
CA VAL A 208 -6.34 19.85 0.56
C VAL A 208 -5.53 18.76 1.26
N ILE A 209 -6.12 18.14 2.28
CA ILE A 209 -5.63 16.85 2.77
C ILE A 209 -6.13 15.77 1.81
N PHE A 210 -5.20 15.08 1.17
CA PHE A 210 -5.50 14.10 0.13
C PHE A 210 -5.44 12.69 0.73
N ASN A 211 -6.60 12.09 0.90
CA ASN A 211 -6.77 10.76 1.45
C ASN A 211 -6.84 9.73 0.30
N HIS A 212 -5.74 9.03 0.03
CA HIS A 212 -5.71 8.04 -1.05
C HIS A 212 -6.51 6.78 -0.70
N GLY A 213 -6.96 6.07 -1.75
CA GLY A 213 -7.57 4.75 -1.63
C GLY A 213 -6.54 3.65 -1.30
N TYR A 214 -7.03 2.43 -1.07
CA TYR A 214 -6.14 1.31 -0.75
C TYR A 214 -5.16 1.01 -1.89
N ILE A 215 -3.89 0.89 -1.53
CA ILE A 215 -2.81 0.41 -2.38
C ILE A 215 -2.01 -0.54 -1.49
N PRO A 216 -1.68 -1.77 -1.94
CA PRO A 216 -0.89 -2.69 -1.13
C PRO A 216 0.39 -1.99 -0.62
N PRO A 217 0.65 -1.99 0.70
CA PRO A 217 1.71 -1.18 1.30
C PRO A 217 3.09 -1.41 0.66
N GLU A 218 3.38 -2.64 0.26
CA GLU A 218 4.62 -3.08 -0.36
C GLU A 218 4.87 -2.46 -1.76
N ILE A 219 3.80 -2.11 -2.48
CA ILE A 219 3.89 -1.44 -3.78
C ILE A 219 3.56 0.05 -3.72
N TYR A 220 3.10 0.57 -2.57
CA TYR A 220 2.82 1.99 -2.43
C TYR A 220 4.10 2.82 -2.55
N ARG A 221 4.03 3.91 -3.30
CA ARG A 221 5.12 4.89 -3.44
C ARG A 221 4.55 6.31 -3.35
N THR A 222 5.20 7.16 -2.54
CA THR A 222 4.77 8.54 -2.23
C THR A 222 4.52 9.39 -3.48
N THR A 223 5.29 9.20 -4.55
CA THR A 223 5.27 10.03 -5.76
C THR A 223 4.48 9.42 -6.92
N GLU A 224 3.93 8.22 -6.75
CA GLU A 224 3.17 7.50 -7.76
C GLU A 224 1.67 7.53 -7.48
N ARG A 225 0.87 7.20 -8.52
CA ARG A 225 -0.61 7.21 -8.52
C ARG A 225 -1.19 8.58 -8.16
N TYR A 226 -2.44 8.82 -8.53
CA TYR A 226 -3.14 10.09 -8.29
C TYR A 226 -2.43 11.37 -8.78
N VAL A 227 -1.38 11.25 -9.62
CA VAL A 227 -0.50 12.37 -10.01
C VAL A 227 -1.30 13.51 -10.62
N ALA A 228 -2.23 13.21 -11.51
CA ALA A 228 -3.08 14.20 -12.16
C ALA A 228 -4.01 14.95 -11.18
N TYR A 229 -4.48 14.31 -10.12
CA TYR A 229 -5.36 14.96 -9.13
C TYR A 229 -4.55 15.88 -8.22
N VAL A 230 -3.40 15.41 -7.74
CA VAL A 230 -2.49 16.23 -6.92
C VAL A 230 -1.98 17.43 -7.73
N ASP A 231 -1.57 17.22 -8.99
CA ASP A 231 -1.20 18.30 -9.92
C ASP A 231 -2.36 19.28 -10.12
N GLY A 232 -3.57 18.78 -10.39
CA GLY A 232 -4.76 19.61 -10.56
C GLY A 232 -5.03 20.53 -9.38
N PHE A 233 -5.00 20.03 -8.15
CA PHE A 233 -5.17 20.87 -6.96
C PHE A 233 -4.01 21.87 -6.78
N ALA A 234 -2.76 21.40 -6.88
CA ALA A 234 -1.58 22.24 -6.68
C ALA A 234 -1.52 23.41 -7.66
N ARG A 235 -1.85 23.16 -8.94
CA ARG A 235 -1.89 24.18 -10.00
C ARG A 235 -2.96 25.25 -9.78
N ASN A 236 -4.01 24.92 -9.03
CA ASN A 236 -5.14 25.80 -8.74
C ASN A 236 -5.00 26.50 -7.37
N GLY A 237 -3.78 26.60 -6.83
CA GLY A 237 -3.53 27.42 -5.64
C GLY A 237 -3.86 26.74 -4.32
N TYR A 238 -3.81 25.41 -4.26
CA TYR A 238 -3.95 24.64 -3.02
C TYR A 238 -2.62 24.03 -2.60
N ILE A 239 -2.29 24.12 -1.31
CA ILE A 239 -1.35 23.17 -0.72
C ILE A 239 -2.02 21.80 -0.73
N VAL A 240 -1.32 20.78 -1.24
CA VAL A 240 -1.80 19.39 -1.14
C VAL A 240 -0.85 18.64 -0.24
N LEU A 241 -1.39 18.06 0.84
CA LEU A 241 -0.68 17.12 1.70
C LEU A 241 -1.33 15.74 1.52
N ARG A 242 -0.63 14.85 0.82
CA ARG A 242 -1.04 13.45 0.66
C ARG A 242 -0.22 12.59 1.60
N SER A 243 -0.81 12.22 2.74
CA SER A 243 -0.17 11.28 3.66
C SER A 243 -0.03 9.90 3.02
N ASP A 244 1.08 9.24 3.29
CA ASP A 244 1.29 7.85 2.90
C ASP A 244 0.55 6.89 3.85
N TYR A 245 0.20 7.32 5.07
CA TYR A 245 -0.22 6.51 6.21
C TYR A 245 0.87 5.60 6.78
N ARG A 246 0.73 5.21 8.05
CA ARG A 246 1.63 4.25 8.70
C ARG A 246 1.71 2.93 7.92
N GLY A 247 2.92 2.38 7.86
CA GLY A 247 3.23 1.13 7.18
C GLY A 247 3.21 1.17 5.64
N HIS A 248 2.90 2.30 5.00
CA HIS A 248 2.97 2.45 3.55
C HIS A 248 4.22 3.21 3.13
N GLY A 249 4.82 2.82 1.99
CA GLY A 249 6.02 3.46 1.49
C GLY A 249 7.16 3.34 2.50
N PHE A 250 7.70 4.48 2.95
CA PHE A 250 8.74 4.53 3.99
C PHE A 250 8.22 5.15 5.31
N SER A 251 6.90 5.24 5.50
CA SER A 251 6.32 5.57 6.80
C SER A 251 6.58 4.45 7.81
N GLU A 252 6.90 4.82 9.04
CA GLU A 252 7.07 3.89 10.15
C GLU A 252 5.73 3.24 10.55
N GLY A 253 5.81 2.18 11.35
CA GLY A 253 4.66 1.44 11.87
C GLY A 253 4.17 0.33 10.94
N GLU A 254 3.08 -0.31 11.36
CA GLU A 254 2.47 -1.42 10.64
C GLU A 254 1.22 -0.96 9.90
N ALA A 255 0.99 -1.50 8.70
CA ALA A 255 -0.19 -1.15 7.92
C ALA A 255 -1.47 -1.68 8.58
N GLY A 256 -2.29 -0.76 9.08
CA GLY A 256 -3.59 -1.04 9.67
C GLY A 256 -4.74 -1.09 8.66
N SER A 257 -5.81 -0.37 8.98
CA SER A 257 -7.08 -0.37 8.24
C SER A 257 -7.79 0.97 8.40
N ALA A 258 -8.67 1.30 7.45
CA ALA A 258 -9.61 2.42 7.59
C ALA A 258 -10.94 2.01 8.24
N TYR A 259 -11.20 0.70 8.35
CA TYR A 259 -12.50 0.15 8.73
C TYR A 259 -12.45 -0.61 10.06
N SER A 260 -11.32 -1.20 10.40
CA SER A 260 -11.16 -2.10 11.54
C SER A 260 -10.26 -1.55 12.65
N ALA A 261 -9.55 -0.45 12.39
CA ALA A 261 -8.67 0.23 13.34
C ALA A 261 -8.69 1.75 13.11
N PRO A 262 -8.36 2.58 14.12
CA PRO A 262 -8.39 4.05 13.97
C PRO A 262 -7.14 4.60 13.26
N ASP A 263 -6.10 3.79 13.11
CA ASP A 263 -4.75 4.12 12.66
C ASP A 263 -4.65 5.19 11.58
N TYR A 264 -5.22 4.94 10.39
CA TYR A 264 -5.09 5.86 9.26
C TYR A 264 -5.84 7.17 9.49
N THR A 265 -6.93 7.14 10.25
CA THR A 265 -7.66 8.36 10.60
C THR A 265 -6.89 9.17 11.64
N VAL A 266 -6.23 8.51 12.59
CA VAL A 266 -5.33 9.16 13.56
C VAL A 266 -4.14 9.81 12.83
N ASP A 267 -3.55 9.13 11.85
CA ASP A 267 -2.49 9.69 11.01
C ASP A 267 -2.97 10.93 10.25
N VAL A 268 -4.19 10.91 9.72
CA VAL A 268 -4.77 12.08 9.03
C VAL A 268 -5.10 13.22 9.99
N LEU A 269 -5.62 12.95 11.18
CA LEU A 269 -5.90 13.97 12.19
C LEU A 269 -4.60 14.65 12.65
N ASN A 270 -3.51 13.89 12.81
CA ASN A 270 -2.18 14.46 13.08
C ASN A 270 -1.61 15.21 11.86
N ALA A 271 -1.90 14.79 10.62
CA ALA A 271 -1.53 15.54 9.42
C ALA A 271 -2.24 16.89 9.33
N VAL A 272 -3.53 16.94 9.68
CA VAL A 272 -4.31 18.19 9.79
C VAL A 272 -3.69 19.11 10.85
N ALA A 273 -3.36 18.58 12.02
CA ALA A 273 -2.68 19.37 13.05
C ALA A 273 -1.29 19.87 12.61
N ALA A 274 -0.54 19.05 11.87
CA ALA A 274 0.76 19.42 11.32
C ALA A 274 0.66 20.51 10.26
N VAL A 275 -0.29 20.42 9.33
CA VAL A 275 -0.44 21.42 8.25
C VAL A 275 -0.91 22.76 8.78
N LYS A 276 -1.70 22.80 9.86
CA LYS A 276 -2.08 24.05 10.55
C LYS A 276 -0.90 24.84 11.09
N ARG A 277 0.25 24.18 11.29
CA ARG A 277 1.52 24.78 11.74
C ARG A 277 2.42 25.19 10.58
N TYR A 278 2.09 24.80 9.36
CA TYR A 278 2.91 25.07 8.19
C TYR A 278 2.82 26.56 7.82
N PRO A 279 3.93 27.31 7.73
CA PRO A 279 3.89 28.78 7.57
C PRO A 279 3.15 29.30 6.33
N ASP A 280 3.04 28.48 5.30
CA ASP A 280 2.35 28.83 4.06
C ASP A 280 0.91 28.35 3.98
N ALA A 281 0.43 27.58 4.95
CA ALA A 281 -0.95 27.13 5.00
C ALA A 281 -1.86 28.16 5.68
N ASP A 282 -3.09 28.30 5.18
CA ASP A 282 -4.19 28.92 5.90
C ASP A 282 -4.86 27.87 6.80
N PRO A 283 -4.69 27.93 8.13
CA PRO A 283 -5.21 26.91 9.04
C PRO A 283 -6.74 26.89 9.13
N ASN A 284 -7.43 27.91 8.59
CA ASN A 284 -8.88 28.01 8.60
C ASN A 284 -9.51 27.57 7.26
N ARG A 285 -8.71 27.26 6.25
CA ARG A 285 -9.17 26.85 4.91
C ARG A 285 -8.64 25.48 4.53
N ILE A 286 -9.05 24.47 5.29
CA ILE A 286 -8.63 23.07 5.09
C ILE A 286 -9.83 22.27 4.55
N GLY A 287 -9.68 21.72 3.36
CA GLY A 287 -10.61 20.75 2.76
C GLY A 287 -10.00 19.36 2.69
N MET A 288 -10.83 18.38 2.36
CA MET A 288 -10.41 16.99 2.15
C MET A 288 -10.87 16.47 0.80
N TRP A 289 -10.01 15.67 0.18
CA TRP A 289 -10.39 14.83 -0.96
C TRP A 289 -10.08 13.38 -0.63
N GLY A 290 -11.05 12.48 -0.79
CA GLY A 290 -10.87 11.06 -0.49
C GLY A 290 -11.36 10.15 -1.62
N HIS A 291 -10.60 9.11 -1.95
CA HIS A 291 -10.99 8.10 -2.93
C HIS A 291 -11.11 6.70 -2.30
N SER A 292 -12.17 5.95 -2.57
CA SER A 292 -12.35 4.57 -2.08
C SER A 292 -12.22 4.51 -0.55
N MET A 293 -11.23 3.76 -0.03
CA MET A 293 -10.84 3.75 1.40
C MET A 293 -10.62 5.16 1.99
N GLY A 294 -10.02 6.06 1.21
CA GLY A 294 -9.82 7.45 1.61
C GLY A 294 -11.11 8.22 1.81
N GLY A 295 -12.22 7.80 1.18
CA GLY A 295 -13.55 8.35 1.43
C GLY A 295 -14.04 8.08 2.85
N SER A 296 -13.77 6.89 3.40
CA SER A 296 -14.10 6.53 4.78
C SER A 296 -13.30 7.33 5.78
N ILE A 297 -12.00 7.53 5.49
CA ILE A 297 -11.11 8.35 6.30
C ILE A 297 -11.61 9.80 6.29
N THR A 298 -11.92 10.36 5.10
CA THR A 298 -12.51 11.70 4.98
C THR A 298 -13.78 11.84 5.81
N LEU A 299 -14.75 10.94 5.66
CA LEU A 299 -16.02 11.02 6.38
C LEU A 299 -15.81 10.93 7.90
N ARG A 300 -14.98 9.97 8.35
CA ARG A 300 -14.67 9.79 9.78
C ARG A 300 -13.93 10.98 10.37
N THR A 301 -12.98 11.58 9.63
CA THR A 301 -12.29 12.79 10.09
C THR A 301 -13.27 13.96 10.20
N MET A 302 -14.17 14.14 9.23
CA MET A 302 -15.14 15.25 9.22
C MET A 302 -16.14 15.20 10.37
N VAL A 303 -16.48 14.02 10.90
CA VAL A 303 -17.30 13.89 12.12
C VAL A 303 -16.47 13.88 13.40
N THR A 304 -15.14 13.79 13.32
CA THR A 304 -14.24 13.78 14.49
C THR A 304 -13.73 15.18 14.83
N THR A 305 -13.46 16.04 13.84
CA THR A 305 -12.93 17.40 14.05
C THR A 305 -13.71 18.46 13.28
N GLY A 306 -13.81 19.67 13.85
CA GLY A 306 -14.38 20.88 13.21
C GLY A 306 -13.42 21.61 12.25
N ASP A 307 -12.21 21.10 12.08
CA ASP A 307 -11.17 21.77 11.27
C ASP A 307 -11.44 21.70 9.76
N ILE A 308 -12.21 20.71 9.30
CA ILE A 308 -12.43 20.47 7.86
C ILE A 308 -13.63 21.25 7.35
N LYS A 309 -13.42 22.08 6.33
CA LYS A 309 -14.42 23.01 5.82
C LYS A 309 -15.23 22.48 4.64
N ALA A 310 -14.70 21.48 3.93
CA ALA A 310 -15.41 20.79 2.87
C ALA A 310 -14.76 19.42 2.60
N GLY A 311 -15.57 18.43 2.26
CA GLY A 311 -15.11 17.11 1.83
C GLY A 311 -15.56 16.78 0.41
N VAL A 312 -14.68 16.23 -0.40
CA VAL A 312 -15.01 15.61 -1.69
C VAL A 312 -14.67 14.13 -1.59
N ILE A 313 -15.66 13.27 -1.82
CA ILE A 313 -15.50 11.81 -1.74
C ILE A 313 -15.81 11.21 -3.09
N TRP A 314 -14.82 10.52 -3.67
CA TRP A 314 -14.93 9.81 -4.93
C TRP A 314 -14.94 8.30 -4.69
N ALA A 315 -15.99 7.61 -5.15
CA ALA A 315 -16.15 6.16 -5.01
C ALA A 315 -15.92 5.66 -3.57
N GLY A 316 -16.35 6.43 -2.57
CA GLY A 316 -15.96 6.20 -1.17
C GLY A 316 -16.64 5.00 -0.53
N VAL A 317 -15.91 4.27 0.31
CA VAL A 317 -16.46 3.19 1.16
C VAL A 317 -17.15 3.82 2.38
N VAL A 318 -18.33 4.38 2.17
CA VAL A 318 -19.03 5.23 3.16
C VAL A 318 -20.31 4.60 3.73
N ALA A 319 -20.42 3.28 3.65
CA ALA A 319 -21.54 2.53 4.17
C ALA A 319 -21.47 2.38 5.70
N THR A 320 -22.63 2.09 6.29
CA THR A 320 -22.72 1.63 7.69
C THR A 320 -22.00 0.28 7.85
N TYR A 321 -21.60 -0.10 9.07
CA TYR A 321 -21.02 -1.44 9.27
C TYR A 321 -22.00 -2.56 8.91
N ALA A 322 -23.30 -2.38 9.15
CA ALA A 322 -24.32 -3.33 8.72
C ALA A 322 -24.29 -3.56 7.21
N ASP A 323 -24.24 -2.48 6.43
CA ASP A 323 -24.17 -2.54 4.97
C ASP A 323 -22.83 -3.12 4.49
N LEU A 324 -21.71 -2.71 5.09
CA LEU A 324 -20.38 -3.24 4.75
C LEU A 324 -20.33 -4.75 4.93
N PHE A 325 -20.87 -5.29 6.02
CA PHE A 325 -20.88 -6.73 6.27
C PHE A 325 -21.87 -7.50 5.40
N ALA A 326 -23.02 -6.89 5.07
CA ALA A 326 -24.06 -7.57 4.30
C ALA A 326 -23.79 -7.53 2.79
N ASN A 327 -23.28 -6.40 2.29
CA ASN A 327 -23.37 -6.05 0.88
C ASN A 327 -22.01 -5.78 0.22
N TRP A 328 -20.90 -5.75 0.97
CA TRP A 328 -19.59 -5.59 0.36
C TRP A 328 -19.02 -6.94 -0.09
N ASP A 329 -19.34 -7.29 -1.32
CA ASP A 329 -18.85 -8.53 -1.92
C ASP A 329 -17.47 -8.33 -2.54
N SER A 330 -16.46 -8.85 -1.88
CA SER A 330 -15.06 -8.76 -2.30
C SER A 330 -14.52 -10.10 -2.81
N ARG A 331 -15.36 -10.90 -3.48
CA ARG A 331 -15.07 -12.27 -3.95
C ARG A 331 -13.67 -12.48 -4.54
N GLU A 332 -13.12 -11.50 -5.25
CA GLU A 332 -11.81 -11.57 -5.91
C GLU A 332 -10.73 -10.67 -5.26
N ALA A 333 -11.02 -10.06 -4.11
CA ALA A 333 -10.10 -9.09 -3.51
C ALA A 333 -8.98 -9.78 -2.70
N PRO A 334 -7.71 -9.36 -2.86
CA PRO A 334 -6.57 -9.89 -2.12
C PRO A 334 -6.71 -9.80 -0.58
N TRP A 335 -7.53 -8.87 -0.07
CA TRP A 335 -7.76 -8.63 1.36
C TRP A 335 -8.98 -9.36 1.94
N ARG A 336 -9.67 -10.20 1.15
CA ARG A 336 -10.94 -10.85 1.53
C ARG A 336 -10.80 -11.73 2.78
N GLU A 337 -9.78 -12.58 2.84
CA GLU A 337 -9.60 -13.50 3.98
C GLU A 337 -9.41 -12.73 5.29
N ARG A 338 -8.57 -11.69 5.26
CA ARG A 338 -8.37 -10.78 6.40
C ARG A 338 -9.67 -10.08 6.80
N ALA A 339 -10.46 -9.60 5.83
CA ALA A 339 -11.74 -8.95 6.10
C ALA A 339 -12.78 -9.91 6.73
N LEU A 340 -12.86 -11.15 6.24
CA LEU A 340 -13.75 -12.17 6.80
C LEU A 340 -13.32 -12.59 8.21
N ARG A 341 -12.02 -12.77 8.42
CA ARG A 341 -11.47 -13.09 9.74
C ARG A 341 -11.74 -11.96 10.73
N TRP A 342 -11.48 -10.71 10.34
CA TRP A 342 -11.81 -9.55 11.17
C TRP A 342 -13.31 -9.48 11.49
N ARG A 343 -14.19 -9.69 10.49
CA ARG A 343 -15.64 -9.74 10.72
C ARG A 343 -16.01 -10.77 11.78
N GLN A 344 -15.45 -11.98 11.70
CA GLN A 344 -15.72 -13.03 12.68
C GLN A 344 -15.27 -12.61 14.07
N LEU A 345 -14.02 -12.14 14.22
CA LEU A 345 -13.48 -11.67 15.49
C LEU A 345 -14.32 -10.53 16.09
N ALA A 346 -14.76 -9.59 15.26
CA ALA A 346 -15.57 -8.48 15.70
C ALA A 346 -16.98 -8.92 16.14
N PHE A 347 -17.58 -9.90 15.45
CA PHE A 347 -18.87 -10.47 15.85
C PHE A 347 -18.75 -11.29 17.13
N ASP A 348 -17.68 -12.06 17.30
CA ASP A 348 -17.43 -12.81 18.54
C ASP A 348 -17.25 -11.88 19.74
N ALA A 349 -16.60 -10.72 19.53
CA ALA A 349 -16.32 -9.75 20.59
C ALA A 349 -17.51 -8.83 20.92
N TYR A 350 -18.28 -8.41 19.90
CA TYR A 350 -19.27 -7.33 20.04
C TYR A 350 -20.68 -7.68 19.58
N GLY A 351 -20.91 -8.87 19.05
CA GLY A 351 -22.16 -9.26 18.40
C GLY A 351 -22.30 -8.65 17.00
N THR A 352 -23.30 -9.12 16.25
CA THR A 352 -23.63 -8.57 14.92
C THR A 352 -24.21 -7.15 15.03
N PRO A 353 -24.26 -6.37 13.93
CA PRO A 353 -24.96 -5.08 13.90
C PRO A 353 -26.43 -5.14 14.33
N ALA A 354 -27.11 -6.27 14.11
CA ALA A 354 -28.48 -6.47 14.55
C ALA A 354 -28.59 -6.74 16.07
N GLU A 355 -27.62 -7.45 16.65
CA GLU A 355 -27.61 -7.80 18.07
C GLU A 355 -27.10 -6.64 18.94
N ASN A 356 -26.14 -5.84 18.45
CA ASN A 356 -25.55 -4.73 19.19
C ASN A 356 -25.46 -3.44 18.37
N PRO A 357 -26.61 -2.86 17.95
CA PRO A 357 -26.62 -1.64 17.15
C PRO A 357 -25.93 -0.46 17.87
N THR A 358 -25.99 -0.41 19.20
CA THR A 358 -25.34 0.64 20.01
C THR A 358 -23.84 0.72 19.77
N PHE A 359 -23.14 -0.43 19.76
CA PHE A 359 -21.71 -0.45 19.52
C PHE A 359 -21.37 -0.06 18.07
N TRP A 360 -22.03 -0.70 17.10
CA TRP A 360 -21.75 -0.49 15.69
C TRP A 360 -22.07 0.93 15.22
N ASN A 361 -23.11 1.56 15.78
CA ASN A 361 -23.42 2.97 15.54
C ASN A 361 -22.35 3.89 16.15
N ALA A 362 -21.84 3.58 17.35
CA ALA A 362 -20.82 4.41 17.99
C ALA A 362 -19.50 4.49 17.21
N ILE A 363 -19.18 3.47 16.42
CA ILE A 363 -17.98 3.46 15.55
C ILE A 363 -18.28 3.86 14.10
N SER A 364 -19.55 4.01 13.70
CA SER A 364 -19.94 4.35 12.32
C SER A 364 -20.09 5.86 12.15
N PRO A 365 -19.34 6.50 11.21
CA PRO A 365 -19.52 7.92 10.93
C PRO A 365 -20.95 8.30 10.50
N ASN A 366 -21.68 7.37 9.89
CA ASN A 366 -23.07 7.53 9.46
C ASN A 366 -24.02 7.86 10.62
N SER A 367 -23.67 7.49 11.86
CA SER A 367 -24.47 7.83 13.05
C SER A 367 -24.20 9.24 13.59
N TYR A 368 -23.27 9.98 12.99
CA TYR A 368 -22.81 11.30 13.44
C TYR A 368 -22.92 12.36 12.34
N LEU A 369 -23.77 12.16 11.32
CA LEU A 369 -23.85 13.04 10.16
C LEU A 369 -24.37 14.45 10.50
N ALA A 370 -25.17 14.60 11.56
CA ALA A 370 -25.59 15.90 12.08
C ALA A 370 -24.41 16.74 12.59
N ASP A 371 -23.28 16.10 12.90
CA ASP A 371 -22.06 16.75 13.41
C ASP A 371 -21.00 16.95 12.31
N LEU A 372 -21.36 16.83 11.03
CA LEU A 372 -20.41 17.07 9.93
C LEU A 372 -19.83 18.50 10.01
N SER A 373 -18.51 18.60 10.00
CA SER A 373 -17.79 19.88 10.07
C SER A 373 -17.96 20.79 8.85
N GLY A 374 -18.46 20.26 7.73
CA GLY A 374 -18.73 21.02 6.52
C GLY A 374 -19.47 20.19 5.45
N PRO A 375 -19.82 20.81 4.30
CA PRO A 375 -20.50 20.14 3.21
C PRO A 375 -19.65 19.01 2.60
N ILE A 376 -20.34 17.98 2.12
CA ILE A 376 -19.75 16.86 1.37
C ILE A 376 -20.25 16.87 -0.07
N GLN A 377 -19.34 16.70 -1.02
CA GLN A 377 -19.66 16.38 -2.41
C GLN A 377 -19.30 14.92 -2.71
N LEU A 378 -20.26 14.17 -3.28
CA LEU A 378 -20.08 12.77 -3.64
C LEU A 378 -19.95 12.61 -5.15
N HIS A 379 -18.95 11.85 -5.58
CA HIS A 379 -18.73 11.44 -6.96
C HIS A 379 -18.69 9.91 -6.99
N HIS A 380 -19.40 9.27 -7.91
CA HIS A 380 -19.43 7.80 -7.98
C HIS A 380 -19.75 7.34 -9.40
N GLY A 381 -19.02 6.32 -9.91
CA GLY A 381 -19.29 5.73 -11.22
C GLY A 381 -20.45 4.74 -11.17
N THR A 382 -21.41 4.82 -12.08
CA THR A 382 -22.59 3.93 -12.05
C THR A 382 -22.30 2.45 -12.31
N LEU A 383 -21.09 2.13 -12.79
CA LEU A 383 -20.61 0.79 -13.09
C LEU A 383 -19.44 0.37 -12.18
N ASP A 384 -19.27 1.03 -11.03
CA ASP A 384 -18.24 0.68 -10.07
C ASP A 384 -18.46 -0.75 -9.53
N ALA A 385 -17.47 -1.62 -9.72
CA ALA A 385 -17.50 -3.02 -9.32
C ALA A 385 -16.76 -3.26 -7.99
N ASP A 386 -15.99 -2.28 -7.50
CA ASP A 386 -15.19 -2.39 -6.28
C ASP A 386 -15.94 -1.83 -5.06
N VAL A 387 -16.59 -0.68 -5.24
CA VAL A 387 -17.40 -0.01 -4.22
C VAL A 387 -18.83 0.16 -4.74
N PRO A 388 -19.84 -0.44 -4.09
CA PRO A 388 -21.22 -0.29 -4.53
C PRO A 388 -21.68 1.17 -4.57
N LEU A 389 -22.26 1.60 -5.71
CA LEU A 389 -22.90 2.91 -5.88
C LEU A 389 -23.90 3.23 -4.76
N ALA A 390 -24.60 2.20 -4.28
CA ALA A 390 -25.57 2.29 -3.19
C ALA A 390 -24.98 2.92 -1.92
N TYR A 391 -23.67 2.80 -1.67
CA TYR A 391 -23.04 3.41 -0.49
C TYR A 391 -23.05 4.94 -0.56
N SER A 392 -22.71 5.51 -1.72
CA SER A 392 -22.80 6.97 -1.92
C SER A 392 -24.25 7.46 -1.96
N GLN A 393 -25.16 6.70 -2.57
CA GLN A 393 -26.59 7.06 -2.59
C GLN A 393 -27.20 7.04 -1.18
N SER A 394 -26.90 6.01 -0.39
CA SER A 394 -27.38 5.88 0.99
C SER A 394 -26.81 6.99 1.87
N LEU A 395 -25.50 7.29 1.79
CA LEU A 395 -24.92 8.42 2.50
C LEU A 395 -25.58 9.76 2.11
N ALA A 396 -25.82 10.00 0.81
CA ALA A 396 -26.49 11.22 0.37
C ALA A 396 -27.87 11.38 0.99
N GLN A 397 -28.67 10.31 1.00
CA GLN A 397 -30.00 10.30 1.62
C GLN A 397 -29.92 10.52 3.13
N GLN A 398 -28.96 9.89 3.81
CA GLN A 398 -28.76 10.06 5.25
C GLN A 398 -28.36 11.50 5.61
N ILE A 399 -27.46 12.12 4.85
CA ILE A 399 -27.07 13.53 5.05
C ILE A 399 -28.25 14.48 4.81
N GLN A 400 -29.09 14.20 3.82
CA GLN A 400 -30.28 15.01 3.54
C GLN A 400 -31.39 14.87 4.60
N ALA A 401 -31.33 13.82 5.42
CA ALA A 401 -32.34 13.52 6.42
C ALA A 401 -32.04 14.11 7.81
N VAL A 402 -30.85 14.68 8.03
CA VAL A 402 -30.40 15.22 9.32
C VAL A 402 -30.36 16.73 9.37
#